data_AF-A0A9W7YW74-F1
#
_entry.id   AF-A0A9W7YW74-F1
#
_cell.length_a   1.000
_cell.length_b   1.000
_cell.length_c   1.000
_cell.angle_alpha   90.00
_cell.angle_beta   90.00
_cell.angle_gamma   90.00
#
_symmetry.space_group_name_H-M   'P 1'
#
loop_
_entity.id
_entity.type
_entity.pdbx_description
1 polymer ?
#
loop_
_entity_poly.entity_id
_entity_poly.type
_entity_poly.pdbx_seq_one_letter_code
_entity_poly.pdbx_strand_id
1 'polypeptide(L)'
;MASTSSAFHKAGDDLRIAGYDPLVPPNILQMDHPLSEQSEDVIASGRKQASEILRRKDDRLIVVVGPCSIHDADAAVEYCKQLKALADELKDDLCIVMR
;
A
#
# COMPACT_ATOMS: atom_id res chain seq x y z
N MET A 1 0.50 6.42 -33.84
CA MET A 1 1.32 7.65 -33.83
C MET A 1 1.31 8.15 -32.39
N ALA A 2 2.37 8.14 -31.59
CA ALA A 2 3.74 8.54 -31.89
C ALA A 2 4.78 7.45 -31.56
N SER A 3 5.71 7.22 -32.48
CA SER A 3 6.95 6.51 -32.24
C SER A 3 7.94 7.45 -31.58
N THR A 4 8.28 7.25 -30.31
CA THR A 4 9.45 7.88 -29.70
C THR A 4 10.65 6.96 -29.93
N SER A 5 11.24 7.10 -31.12
CA SER A 5 12.59 6.60 -31.41
C SER A 5 13.59 7.38 -30.56
N SER A 6 14.20 6.74 -29.57
CA SER A 6 15.35 7.30 -28.85
C SER A 6 16.62 7.13 -29.69
N ALA A 7 17.07 8.23 -30.27
CA ALA A 7 18.43 8.36 -30.78
C ALA A 7 19.42 8.39 -29.60
N PHE A 8 20.61 7.81 -29.83
CA PHE A 8 21.78 7.73 -28.93
C PHE A 8 21.88 6.51 -27.99
N HIS A 9 21.83 5.29 -28.54
CA HIS A 9 22.43 4.14 -27.86
C HIS A 9 23.91 4.03 -28.26
N LYS A 10 24.80 4.18 -27.28
CA LYS A 10 26.23 3.94 -27.47
C LYS A 10 26.42 2.46 -27.81
N ALA A 11 27.38 2.11 -28.67
CA ALA A 11 27.66 0.71 -28.96
C ALA A 11 27.98 -0.04 -27.66
N GLY A 12 27.12 -0.99 -27.28
CA GLY A 12 27.20 -1.74 -26.02
C GLY A 12 26.15 -1.40 -24.96
N ASP A 13 25.31 -0.38 -25.20
CA ASP A 13 24.25 0.01 -24.27
C ASP A 13 22.91 -0.67 -24.59
N ASP A 14 22.10 -0.95 -23.56
CA ASP A 14 20.76 -1.56 -23.64
C ASP A 14 20.63 -2.82 -24.51
N LEU A 15 21.71 -3.60 -24.63
CA LEU A 15 21.80 -4.79 -25.51
C LEU A 15 20.72 -5.86 -25.29
N ARG A 16 20.05 -5.86 -24.12
CA ARG A 16 18.99 -6.82 -23.76
C ARG A 16 17.74 -6.13 -23.17
N ILE A 17 17.59 -4.83 -23.39
CA ILE A 17 16.40 -4.11 -22.94
C ILE A 17 15.31 -4.28 -23.99
N ALA A 18 14.18 -4.86 -23.58
CA ALA A 18 13.04 -5.10 -24.47
C ALA A 18 12.32 -3.80 -24.87
N GLY A 19 12.39 -2.78 -24.02
CA GLY A 19 11.79 -1.48 -24.24
C GLY A 19 11.71 -0.67 -22.96
N TYR A 20 11.19 0.54 -23.10
CA TYR A 20 10.93 1.47 -22.02
C TYR A 20 9.50 1.97 -22.12
N ASP A 21 8.75 1.76 -21.05
CA ASP A 21 7.41 2.34 -20.91
C ASP A 21 7.47 3.51 -19.93
N PRO A 22 6.90 4.68 -20.28
CA PRO A 22 6.84 5.80 -19.37
C PRO A 22 5.95 5.46 -18.17
N LEU A 23 6.46 5.68 -16.96
CA LEU A 23 5.70 5.50 -15.73
C LEU A 23 5.02 6.82 -15.31
N VAL A 24 3.77 6.74 -14.88
CA VAL A 24 3.02 7.90 -14.38
C VAL A 24 3.72 8.50 -13.15
N PRO A 25 4.01 9.81 -13.11
CA PRO A 25 4.61 10.45 -11.95
C PRO A 25 3.73 10.34 -10.70
N PRO A 26 4.31 10.17 -9.50
CA PRO A 26 3.53 9.99 -8.26
C PRO A 26 2.53 11.12 -7.97
N ASN A 27 2.88 12.37 -8.29
CA ASN A 27 2.01 13.52 -8.04
C ASN A 27 0.74 13.48 -8.90
N ILE A 28 0.79 12.91 -10.11
CA ILE A 28 -0.40 12.76 -10.96
C ILE A 28 -1.35 11.73 -10.35
N LEU A 29 -0.83 10.58 -9.90
CA LEU A 29 -1.64 9.56 -9.21
C LEU A 29 -2.29 10.10 -7.92
N GLN A 30 -1.58 10.92 -7.16
CA GLN A 30 -2.11 11.56 -5.95
C GLN A 30 -3.21 12.58 -6.24
N MET A 31 -3.17 13.23 -7.41
CA MET A 31 -4.23 14.14 -7.85
C MET A 31 -5.48 13.38 -8.30
N ASP A 32 -5.31 12.25 -8.99
CA ASP A 32 -6.42 11.39 -9.44
C ASP A 32 -7.07 10.63 -8.27
N HIS A 33 -6.28 10.30 -7.24
CA HIS A 33 -6.71 9.60 -6.03
C HIS A 33 -6.32 10.40 -4.77
N PRO A 34 -7.03 11.51 -4.48
CA PRO A 34 -6.73 12.32 -3.31
C PRO A 34 -6.99 11.55 -2.02
N LEU A 35 -6.12 11.75 -1.04
CA LEU A 35 -6.26 11.15 0.28
C LEU A 35 -7.46 11.80 0.99
N SER A 36 -8.36 10.99 1.54
CA SER A 36 -9.48 11.48 2.33
C SER A 36 -9.06 11.78 3.78
N GLU A 37 -9.71 12.75 4.43
CA GLU A 37 -9.49 13.07 5.85
C GLU A 37 -9.62 11.81 6.73
N GLN A 38 -10.62 10.97 6.46
CA GLN A 38 -10.79 9.69 7.17
C GLN A 38 -9.58 8.76 7.00
N SER A 39 -8.99 8.71 5.80
CA SER A 39 -7.79 7.89 5.55
C SER A 39 -6.57 8.46 6.27
N GLU A 40 -6.42 9.78 6.31
CA GLU A 40 -5.36 10.46 7.06
C GLU A 40 -5.41 10.11 8.55
N ASP A 41 -6.60 10.18 9.15
CA ASP A 41 -6.81 9.84 10.56
C ASP A 41 -6.49 8.38 10.85
N VAL A 42 -6.95 7.45 9.99
CA VAL A 42 -6.67 6.01 10.14
C VAL A 42 -5.16 5.75 10.04
N ILE A 43 -4.46 6.38 9.09
CA ILE A 43 -3.01 6.23 8.93
C ILE A 43 -2.27 6.78 10.14
N ALA A 44 -2.61 8.00 10.59
CA ALA A 44 -1.97 8.64 11.72
C ALA A 44 -2.18 7.84 13.02
N SER A 45 -3.42 7.41 13.28
CA SER A 45 -3.79 6.58 14.42
C SER A 45 -3.08 5.22 14.38
N GLY A 46 -3.10 4.53 13.25
CA GLY A 46 -2.43 3.24 13.08
C GLY A 46 -0.93 3.31 13.31
N ARG A 47 -0.26 4.34 12.77
CA ARG A 47 1.18 4.58 13.01
C ARG A 47 1.48 4.84 14.49
N LYS A 48 0.63 5.63 15.15
CA LYS A 48 0.77 5.92 16.59
C LYS A 48 0.61 4.64 17.42
N GLN A 49 -0.43 3.86 17.19
CA GLN A 49 -0.69 2.61 17.92
C GLN A 49 0.46 1.62 17.73
N ALA A 50 0.91 1.39 16.49
CA ALA A 50 2.04 0.52 16.22
C ALA A 50 3.33 1.00 16.92
N SER A 51 3.60 2.30 16.90
CA SER A 51 4.75 2.90 17.58
C SER A 51 4.71 2.67 19.10
N GLU A 52 3.56 2.85 19.74
CA GLU A 52 3.43 2.69 21.20
C GLU A 52 3.53 1.21 21.61
N ILE A 53 2.97 0.28 20.82
CA ILE A 53 3.13 -1.17 21.04
C ILE A 53 4.60 -1.58 20.90
N LEU A 54 5.29 -1.15 19.84
CA LEU A 54 6.71 -1.46 19.64
C LEU A 54 7.61 -0.88 20.75
N ARG A 55 7.17 0.20 21.39
CA ARG A 55 7.82 0.82 22.56
C ARG A 55 7.38 0.22 23.89
N ARG A 56 6.51 -0.79 23.90
CA ARG A 56 5.94 -1.45 25.09
C ARG A 56 5.19 -0.48 26.02
N LYS A 57 4.60 0.57 25.45
CA LYS A 57 3.72 1.51 26.17
C LYS A 57 2.24 1.14 26.06
N ASP A 58 1.94 0.27 25.10
CA ASP A 58 0.68 -0.41 24.86
C ASP A 58 1.03 -1.90 24.79
N ASP A 59 0.32 -2.74 25.55
CA ASP A 59 0.61 -4.16 25.72
C ASP A 59 -0.10 -5.06 24.69
N ARG A 60 -0.89 -4.46 23.80
CA ARG A 60 -1.53 -5.17 22.69
C ARG A 60 -0.52 -5.77 21.72
N LEU A 61 -0.95 -6.78 20.97
CA LEU A 61 -0.14 -7.41 19.92
C LEU A 61 -0.44 -6.81 18.55
N ILE A 62 0.58 -6.40 17.80
CA ILE A 62 0.43 -6.05 16.37
C ILE A 62 0.30 -7.34 15.56
N VAL A 63 -0.75 -7.41 14.74
CA VAL A 63 -1.02 -8.55 13.86
C VAL A 63 -1.14 -8.05 12.42
N VAL A 64 -0.14 -8.38 11.59
CA VAL A 64 -0.18 -8.09 10.15
C VAL A 64 -0.69 -9.35 9.44
N VAL A 65 -1.91 -9.29 8.91
CA VAL A 65 -2.61 -10.47 8.37
C VAL A 65 -3.40 -10.15 7.12
N GLY A 66 -3.37 -11.07 6.15
CA GLY A 66 -4.04 -10.89 4.87
C GLY A 66 -3.60 -11.92 3.84
N PRO A 67 -4.23 -11.93 2.64
CA PRO A 67 -3.82 -12.79 1.53
C PRO A 67 -2.37 -12.53 1.12
N CYS A 68 -1.68 -13.52 0.53
CA CYS A 68 -0.24 -13.44 0.17
C CYS A 68 0.10 -12.39 -0.92
N SER A 69 -0.87 -12.05 -1.74
CA SER A 69 -0.82 -10.93 -2.69
C SER A 69 -2.25 -10.55 -3.08
N ILE A 70 -2.46 -9.27 -3.41
CA ILE A 70 -3.74 -8.79 -3.94
C ILE A 70 -3.67 -8.90 -5.46
N HIS A 71 -4.52 -9.75 -6.03
CA HIS A 71 -4.73 -9.89 -7.48
C HIS A 71 -6.18 -9.61 -7.89
N ASP A 72 -7.08 -9.48 -6.91
CA ASP A 72 -8.49 -9.17 -7.07
C ASP A 72 -8.85 -8.12 -6.00
N ALA A 73 -9.24 -6.92 -6.45
CA ALA A 73 -9.57 -5.81 -5.58
C ALA A 73 -10.91 -6.01 -4.85
N ASP A 74 -11.91 -6.61 -5.50
CA ASP A 74 -13.23 -6.79 -4.91
C ASP A 74 -13.17 -7.85 -3.80
N ALA A 75 -12.46 -8.96 -4.05
CA ALA A 75 -12.21 -9.97 -3.03
C ALA A 75 -11.41 -9.40 -1.85
N ALA A 76 -10.44 -8.50 -2.11
CA ALA A 76 -9.69 -7.83 -1.05
C ALA A 76 -10.59 -6.94 -0.17
N VAL A 77 -11.52 -6.22 -0.77
CA VAL A 77 -12.48 -5.38 -0.05
C VAL A 77 -13.44 -6.23 0.80
N GLU A 78 -13.94 -7.34 0.27
CA GLU A 78 -14.78 -8.28 1.03
C GLU A 78 -14.04 -8.87 2.24
N TYR A 79 -12.79 -9.30 2.04
CA TYR A 79 -11.92 -9.74 3.14
C TYR A 79 -11.70 -8.63 4.18
N CYS A 80 -11.42 -7.41 3.72
CA CYS A 80 -11.20 -6.25 4.59
C CYS A 80 -12.41 -5.97 5.49
N LYS A 81 -13.64 -6.06 4.96
CA LYS A 81 -14.88 -5.87 5.74
C LYS A 81 -15.00 -6.89 6.87
N GLN A 82 -14.71 -8.17 6.59
CA GLN A 82 -14.73 -9.23 7.58
C GLN A 82 -13.63 -9.03 8.65
N LEU A 83 -12.41 -8.69 8.21
CA LEU A 83 -11.29 -8.43 9.10
C LEU A 83 -11.55 -7.21 9.99
N LYS A 84 -12.22 -6.17 9.48
CA LYS A 84 -12.56 -4.97 10.24
C LYS A 84 -13.50 -5.28 11.41
N ALA A 85 -14.51 -6.12 11.18
CA ALA A 85 -15.42 -6.55 12.25
C ALA A 85 -14.66 -7.27 13.38
N LEU A 86 -13.74 -8.17 13.02
CA LEU A 86 -12.89 -8.87 13.99
C LEU A 86 -11.90 -7.93 14.70
N ALA A 87 -11.34 -6.97 13.97
CA ALA A 87 -10.43 -5.97 14.54
C ALA A 87 -11.14 -5.08 15.57
N ASP A 88 -12.43 -4.79 15.37
CA ASP A 88 -13.23 -4.04 16.35
C ASP A 88 -13.57 -4.87 17.59
N GLU A 89 -13.88 -6.15 17.40
CA GLU A 89 -14.14 -7.10 18.49
C GLU A 89 -12.91 -7.28 19.39
N LEU A 90 -11.72 -7.39 18.79
CA LEU A 90 -10.48 -7.71 19.49
C LEU A 90 -9.58 -6.50 19.78
N LYS A 91 -10.09 -5.28 19.60
CA LYS A 91 -9.30 -4.03 19.64
C LYS A 91 -8.55 -3.77 20.95
N ASP A 92 -9.04 -4.34 22.05
CA ASP A 92 -8.47 -4.16 23.39
C ASP A 92 -7.21 -5.01 23.59
N ASP A 93 -7.05 -6.09 22.81
CA ASP A 93 -5.90 -7.00 22.88
C ASP A 93 -5.01 -6.94 21.64
N LEU A 94 -5.58 -6.62 20.47
CA LEU A 94 -4.92 -6.68 19.18
C LEU A 94 -4.95 -5.35 18.43
N CYS A 95 -3.83 -5.03 17.77
CA CYS A 95 -3.72 -4.01 16.75
C CYS A 95 -3.58 -4.69 15.38
N ILE A 96 -4.72 -4.96 14.74
CA ILE A 96 -4.77 -5.67 13.45
C ILE A 96 -4.51 -4.70 12.28
N VAL A 97 -3.61 -5.10 11.37
CA VAL A 97 -3.28 -4.39 10.13
C VAL A 97 -3.45 -5.37 8.96
N MET A 98 -4.27 -5.00 7.97
CA MET A 98 -4.40 -5.78 6.74
C MET A 98 -3.08 -5.74 5.94
N ARG A 99 -2.64 -6.90 5.45
CA ARG A 99 -1.41 -7.08 4.66
C ARG A 99 -1.59 -6.74 3.18
#